data_AF-A0A849C8V5-F1
#
_entry.id   AF-A0A849C8V5-F1
#
_cell.length_a   1.000
_cell.length_b   1.000
_cell.length_c   1.000
_cell.angle_alpha   90.00
_cell.angle_beta   90.00
_cell.angle_gamma   90.00
#
_symmetry.space_group_name_H-M   'P 1'
#
loop_
_entity.id
_entity.type
_entity.pdbx_description
1 polymer ?
#
loop_
_entity_poly.entity_id
_entity_poly.type
_entity_poly.pdbx_seq_one_letter_code
_entity_poly.pdbx_strand_id
1 'polypeptide(L)'
;MVAGMGSRAEIIAIEEGQQQKYYTHWGAESLHLDLLPGPRSALRFATAQNRVDGWVFDLEAAAVIDVDNKTLLWFSATCADDALRFAVFETMWITWPDWCIQWAGFRERDLIDYCDGRWPRCMVVLDVPDACIRPRSISKTCWNRAPR
;
A
#
# COMPACT_ATOMS: atom_id res chain seq x y z
N MET A 1 20.67 0.73 -15.91
CA MET A 1 19.36 0.25 -15.43
C MET A 1 19.21 -1.18 -15.90
N VAL A 2 19.29 -2.14 -14.99
CA VAL A 2 18.86 -3.51 -15.30
C VAL A 2 17.39 -3.52 -14.95
N ALA A 3 16.52 -3.52 -15.97
CA ALA A 3 15.15 -3.96 -15.77
C ALA A 3 15.25 -5.43 -15.33
N GLY A 4 14.90 -5.71 -14.08
CA GLY A 4 14.85 -7.08 -13.58
C GLY A 4 13.92 -7.89 -14.47
N MET A 5 14.30 -9.11 -14.84
CA MET A 5 13.49 -10.00 -15.66
C MET A 5 12.26 -10.46 -14.85
N GLY A 6 11.24 -9.60 -14.76
CA GLY A 6 9.96 -9.84 -14.10
C GLY A 6 9.51 -8.63 -13.27
N SER A 7 8.50 -7.91 -13.74
CA SER A 7 7.91 -6.77 -13.03
C SER A 7 6.84 -7.23 -12.05
N ARG A 8 7.29 -7.84 -10.95
CA ARG A 8 6.45 -8.59 -10.01
C ARG A 8 5.75 -7.68 -9.01
N ALA A 9 4.42 -7.72 -8.98
CA ALA A 9 3.64 -7.04 -7.97
C ALA A 9 2.55 -7.90 -7.36
N GLU A 10 2.24 -7.62 -6.09
CA GLU A 10 1.16 -8.24 -5.35
C GLU A 10 0.19 -7.18 -4.85
N ILE A 11 -1.10 -7.44 -4.98
CA ILE A 11 -2.17 -6.61 -4.44
C ILE A 11 -2.98 -7.46 -3.49
N ILE A 12 -3.20 -6.96 -2.28
CA ILE A 12 -4.02 -7.58 -1.26
C ILE A 12 -5.25 -6.69 -1.07
N ALA A 13 -6.44 -7.24 -1.31
CA ALA A 13 -7.68 -6.58 -0.96
C ALA A 13 -8.21 -7.17 0.36
N ILE A 14 -8.58 -6.30 1.29
CA ILE A 14 -9.25 -6.67 2.54
C ILE A 14 -10.67 -6.11 2.49
N GLU A 15 -11.64 -6.99 2.53
CA GLU A 15 -13.07 -6.64 2.52
C GLU A 15 -13.83 -7.64 3.40
N GLU A 16 -14.68 -7.13 4.28
CA GLU A 16 -15.43 -7.93 5.27
C GLU A 16 -14.51 -8.83 6.13
N GLY A 17 -13.31 -8.33 6.46
CA GLY A 17 -12.28 -9.05 7.21
C GLY A 17 -11.61 -10.19 6.43
N GLN A 18 -11.93 -10.38 5.15
CA GLN A 18 -11.34 -11.41 4.30
C GLN A 18 -10.20 -10.83 3.46
N GLN A 19 -9.04 -11.49 3.49
CA GLN A 19 -7.89 -11.11 2.67
C GLN A 19 -7.88 -11.90 1.36
N GLN A 20 -7.81 -11.18 0.25
CA GLN A 20 -7.71 -11.74 -1.10
C GLN A 20 -6.43 -11.23 -1.75
N LYS A 21 -5.56 -12.14 -2.16
CA LYS A 21 -4.26 -11.81 -2.75
C LYS A 21 -4.27 -12.03 -4.24
N TYR A 22 -3.68 -11.08 -4.95
CA TYR A 22 -3.65 -11.02 -6.40
C TYR A 22 -2.22 -10.74 -6.85
N TYR A 23 -1.75 -11.49 -7.83
CA TYR A 23 -0.38 -11.39 -8.33
C TYR A 23 -0.36 -11.01 -9.81
N THR A 24 0.56 -10.11 -10.16
CA THR A 24 0.87 -9.74 -11.53
C THR A 24 2.37 -9.80 -11.80
N HIS A 25 2.74 -10.45 -12.90
CA HIS A 25 4.14 -10.63 -13.31
C HIS A 25 4.69 -9.44 -14.12
N TRP A 26 3.82 -8.49 -14.49
CA TRP A 26 4.16 -7.34 -15.33
C TRP A 26 3.67 -5.99 -14.79
N GLY A 27 3.03 -5.98 -13.62
CA GLY A 27 2.33 -4.81 -13.11
C GLY A 27 3.13 -3.95 -12.12
N ALA A 28 4.36 -4.31 -11.76
CA ALA A 28 5.09 -3.53 -10.76
C ALA A 28 5.54 -2.15 -11.25
N GLU A 29 5.87 -2.05 -12.54
CA GLU A 29 6.27 -0.80 -13.18
C GLU A 29 5.11 0.21 -13.20
N SER A 30 3.87 -0.27 -13.40
CA SER A 30 2.68 0.56 -13.53
C SER A 30 1.78 0.61 -12.29
N LEU A 31 2.10 -0.12 -11.21
CA LEU A 31 1.17 -0.30 -10.09
C LEU A 31 0.60 1.03 -9.56
N HIS A 32 1.46 2.04 -9.41
CA HIS A 32 1.03 3.37 -8.98
C HIS A 32 -0.02 3.98 -9.92
N LEU A 33 0.14 3.82 -11.24
CA LEU A 33 -0.82 4.28 -12.26
C LEU A 33 -2.15 3.52 -12.19
N ASP A 34 -2.13 2.24 -11.82
CA ASP A 34 -3.33 1.43 -11.64
C ASP A 34 -4.09 1.81 -10.35
N LEU A 35 -3.36 2.28 -9.33
CA LEU A 35 -3.92 2.79 -8.08
C LEU A 35 -4.42 4.25 -8.22
N LEU A 36 -3.78 5.07 -9.05
CA LEU A 36 -4.05 6.51 -9.20
C LEU A 36 -5.54 6.88 -9.39
N PRO A 37 -6.38 6.16 -10.16
CA PRO A 37 -7.75 6.59 -10.45
C PRO A 37 -8.74 6.42 -9.28
N GLY A 38 -8.32 5.85 -8.14
CA GLY A 38 -9.16 5.72 -6.95
C GLY A 38 -9.52 4.27 -6.59
N PRO A 39 -10.17 4.07 -5.42
CA PRO A 39 -10.37 2.75 -4.81
C PRO A 39 -11.15 1.78 -5.69
N ARG A 40 -12.21 2.26 -6.36
CA ARG A 40 -13.02 1.41 -7.24
C ARG A 40 -12.24 0.89 -8.45
N SER A 41 -11.35 1.71 -9.00
CA SER A 41 -10.51 1.31 -10.14
C SER A 41 -9.40 0.37 -9.69
N ALA A 42 -8.77 0.65 -8.55
CA ALA A 42 -7.75 -0.19 -7.95
C ALA A 42 -8.29 -1.60 -7.60
N LEU A 43 -9.46 -1.70 -6.98
CA LEU A 43 -10.11 -2.99 -6.69
C LEU A 43 -10.45 -3.75 -7.98
N ARG A 44 -11.02 -3.07 -8.98
CA ARG A 44 -11.27 -3.69 -10.30
C ARG A 44 -9.98 -4.23 -10.92
N PHE A 45 -8.90 -3.46 -10.88
CA PHE A 45 -7.60 -3.90 -11.37
C PHE A 45 -7.11 -5.13 -10.61
N ALA A 46 -7.16 -5.12 -9.28
CA ALA A 46 -6.75 -6.24 -8.42
C ALA A 46 -7.51 -7.52 -8.77
N THR A 47 -8.85 -7.45 -8.82
CA THR A 47 -9.73 -8.60 -9.13
C THR A 47 -9.55 -9.15 -10.54
N ALA A 48 -8.97 -8.37 -11.46
CA ALA A 48 -8.64 -8.81 -12.81
C ALA A 48 -7.31 -9.58 -12.90
N GLN A 49 -6.49 -9.60 -11.84
CA GLN A 49 -5.22 -10.34 -11.81
C GLN A 49 -5.41 -11.78 -11.29
N ASN A 50 -4.33 -12.56 -11.32
CA ASN A 50 -4.35 -13.94 -10.87
C ASN A 50 -4.41 -14.01 -9.34
N ARG A 51 -5.42 -14.71 -8.81
CA ARG A 51 -5.51 -14.98 -7.36
C ARG A 51 -4.41 -15.96 -6.93
N VAL A 52 -3.82 -15.71 -5.77
CA VAL A 52 -2.79 -16.57 -5.17
C VAL A 52 -3.09 -16.86 -3.69
N ASP A 53 -2.73 -18.04 -3.22
CA ASP A 53 -3.03 -18.48 -1.85
C ASP A 53 -1.89 -18.17 -0.85
N GLY A 54 -0.76 -17.62 -1.31
CA GLY A 54 0.42 -17.35 -0.50
C GLY A 54 1.10 -16.04 -0.88
N TRP A 55 1.96 -15.53 0.01
CA TRP A 55 2.82 -14.38 -0.28
C TRP A 55 3.85 -14.74 -1.34
N VAL A 56 4.00 -13.87 -2.33
CA VAL A 56 5.12 -13.90 -3.27
C VAL A 56 6.26 -13.05 -2.70
N PHE A 57 7.47 -13.59 -2.68
CA PHE A 57 8.66 -12.88 -2.24
C PHE A 57 9.35 -12.19 -3.43
N ASP A 58 10.21 -11.20 -3.13
CA ASP A 58 10.99 -10.47 -4.13
C ASP A 58 10.09 -9.69 -5.12
N LEU A 59 9.28 -8.80 -4.56
CA LEU A 59 8.32 -7.96 -5.27
C LEU A 59 8.94 -6.59 -5.58
N GLU A 60 8.68 -6.05 -6.75
CA GLU A 60 9.11 -4.70 -7.11
C GLU A 60 8.09 -3.64 -6.71
N ALA A 61 6.83 -4.03 -6.52
CA ALA A 61 5.78 -3.18 -5.98
C ALA A 61 4.72 -4.03 -5.28
N ALA A 62 4.01 -3.45 -4.32
CA ALA A 62 2.84 -4.10 -3.74
C ALA A 62 1.89 -3.09 -3.11
N ALA A 63 0.63 -3.51 -2.92
CA ALA A 63 -0.37 -2.70 -2.25
C ALA A 63 -1.30 -3.55 -1.37
N VAL A 64 -1.67 -3.01 -0.22
CA VAL A 64 -2.84 -3.43 0.56
C VAL A 64 -3.92 -2.38 0.38
N ILE A 65 -5.09 -2.83 -0.09
CA ILE A 65 -6.32 -2.04 -0.20
C ILE A 65 -7.27 -2.57 0.86
N ASP A 66 -7.32 -1.91 2.01
CA ASP A 66 -8.23 -2.24 3.10
C ASP A 66 -9.51 -1.40 2.96
N VAL A 67 -10.56 -2.04 2.46
CA VAL A 67 -11.88 -1.43 2.26
C VAL A 67 -12.57 -1.17 3.59
N ASP A 68 -12.39 -2.06 4.56
CA ASP A 68 -13.03 -1.99 5.88
C ASP A 68 -12.54 -0.77 6.66
N ASN A 69 -11.23 -0.50 6.61
CA ASN A 69 -10.58 0.62 7.29
C ASN A 69 -10.32 1.83 6.38
N LYS A 70 -10.72 1.78 5.11
CA LYS A 70 -10.40 2.78 4.07
C LYS A 70 -8.92 3.15 4.06
N THR A 71 -8.04 2.16 4.01
CA THR A 71 -6.59 2.35 4.03
C THR A 71 -5.95 1.80 2.77
N LEU A 72 -5.06 2.59 2.16
CA LEU A 72 -4.19 2.18 1.07
C LEU A 72 -2.75 2.22 1.59
N LEU A 73 -2.12 1.06 1.75
CA LEU A 73 -0.70 0.94 2.09
C LEU A 73 0.03 0.37 0.88
N TRP A 74 1.03 1.07 0.35
CA TRP A 74 1.69 0.62 -0.88
C TRP A 74 3.17 0.99 -0.94
N PHE A 75 3.90 0.27 -1.80
CA PHE A 75 5.21 0.68 -2.27
C PHE A 75 5.37 0.34 -3.74
N SER A 76 6.28 1.03 -4.41
CA SER A 76 6.70 0.69 -5.78
C SER A 76 8.13 1.14 -6.03
N ALA A 77 8.96 0.27 -6.60
CA ALA A 77 10.34 0.59 -6.97
C ALA A 77 10.40 1.77 -7.98
N THR A 78 9.37 1.95 -8.82
CA THR A 78 9.31 3.09 -9.75
C THR A 78 9.04 4.42 -9.04
N CYS A 79 8.43 4.40 -7.85
CA CYS A 79 8.19 5.56 -7.00
C CYS A 79 9.19 5.64 -5.82
N ALA A 80 10.40 5.10 -5.98
CA ALA A 80 11.45 5.20 -4.98
C ALA A 80 11.98 6.64 -4.85
N ASP A 81 11.99 7.40 -5.95
CA ASP A 81 12.31 8.82 -5.96
C ASP A 81 11.24 9.64 -5.21
N ASP A 82 11.70 10.55 -4.35
CA ASP A 82 10.82 11.32 -3.48
C ASP A 82 9.90 12.24 -4.29
N ALA A 83 10.41 12.95 -5.30
CA ALA A 83 9.63 13.92 -6.06
C ALA A 83 8.50 13.25 -6.85
N LEU A 84 8.80 12.12 -7.50
CA LEU A 84 7.78 11.32 -8.17
C LEU A 84 6.75 10.78 -7.17
N ARG A 85 7.19 10.26 -6.03
CA ARG A 85 6.29 9.76 -4.99
C ARG A 85 5.36 10.87 -4.49
N PHE A 86 5.87 12.07 -4.21
CA PHE A 86 5.05 13.22 -3.81
C PHE A 86 3.95 13.54 -4.85
N ALA A 87 4.30 13.62 -6.13
CA ALA A 87 3.32 13.90 -7.19
C ALA A 87 2.22 12.83 -7.29
N VAL A 88 2.59 11.55 -7.10
CA VAL A 88 1.60 10.46 -7.05
C VAL A 88 0.67 10.63 -5.86
N PHE A 89 1.20 10.92 -4.67
CA PHE A 89 0.40 11.14 -3.47
C PHE A 89 -0.57 12.33 -3.59
N GLU A 90 -0.12 13.46 -4.14
CA GLU A 90 -0.98 14.63 -4.40
C GLU A 90 -2.16 14.27 -5.30
N THR A 91 -1.93 13.43 -6.31
CA THR A 91 -3.01 12.96 -7.20
C THR A 91 -3.94 11.98 -6.47
N MET A 92 -3.38 11.02 -5.74
CA MET A 92 -4.15 10.01 -4.99
C MET A 92 -5.05 10.65 -3.94
N TRP A 93 -4.64 11.77 -3.33
CA TRP A 93 -5.47 12.50 -2.39
C TRP A 93 -6.81 12.95 -2.95
N ILE A 94 -6.83 13.33 -4.23
CA ILE A 94 -8.03 13.80 -4.92
C ILE A 94 -8.90 12.59 -5.32
N THR A 95 -8.28 11.49 -5.72
CA THR A 95 -8.97 10.32 -6.29
C THR A 95 -9.36 9.26 -5.26
N TRP A 96 -8.78 9.30 -4.07
CA TRP A 96 -9.10 8.44 -2.91
C TRP A 96 -9.68 9.27 -1.75
N PRO A 97 -10.85 9.91 -1.93
CA PRO A 97 -11.45 10.74 -0.90
C PRO A 97 -11.83 9.90 0.33
N ASP A 98 -11.55 10.40 1.53
CA ASP A 98 -11.81 9.75 2.83
C ASP A 98 -10.98 8.48 3.09
N TRP A 99 -9.91 8.23 2.34
CA TRP A 99 -8.97 7.13 2.59
C TRP A 99 -7.68 7.61 3.25
N CYS A 100 -7.12 6.78 4.11
CA CYS A 100 -5.76 6.95 4.60
C CYS A 100 -4.78 6.32 3.62
N ILE A 101 -3.94 7.13 2.98
CA ILE A 101 -2.96 6.66 2.00
C ILE A 101 -1.58 6.73 2.64
N GLN A 102 -0.85 5.61 2.58
CA GLN A 102 0.40 5.43 3.29
C GLN A 102 1.43 4.73 2.42
N TRP A 103 2.69 5.11 2.61
CA TRP A 103 3.82 4.47 1.96
C TRP A 103 4.49 3.45 2.89
N ALA A 104 4.73 2.25 2.39
CA ALA A 104 5.43 1.17 3.08
C ALA A 104 6.96 1.34 2.98
N GLY A 105 7.59 1.88 4.02
CA GLY A 105 9.03 2.20 4.02
C GLY A 105 9.93 0.95 4.03
N PHE A 106 9.50 -0.12 4.67
CA PHE A 106 10.15 -1.44 4.68
C PHE A 106 9.53 -2.41 3.67
N ARG A 107 8.88 -1.89 2.62
CA ARG A 107 8.36 -2.65 1.47
C ARG A 107 7.43 -3.79 1.91
N GLU A 108 7.64 -5.01 1.43
CA GLU A 108 6.76 -6.17 1.65
C GLU A 108 6.55 -6.46 3.13
N ARG A 109 7.56 -6.18 3.97
CA ARG A 109 7.48 -6.41 5.42
C ARG A 109 6.39 -5.58 6.09
N ASP A 110 6.22 -4.32 5.69
CA ASP A 110 5.17 -3.47 6.29
C ASP A 110 3.77 -3.95 5.90
N LEU A 111 3.61 -4.45 4.67
CA LEU A 111 2.34 -5.02 4.20
C LEU A 111 2.02 -6.33 4.92
N ILE A 112 3.02 -7.21 5.08
CA ILE A 112 2.88 -8.45 5.85
C ILE A 112 2.49 -8.14 7.30
N ASP A 113 3.17 -7.19 7.94
CA ASP A 113 2.85 -6.78 9.30
C ASP A 113 1.41 -6.26 9.40
N TYR A 114 0.98 -5.40 8.47
CA TYR A 114 -0.40 -4.91 8.40
C TYR A 114 -1.42 -6.05 8.27
N CYS A 115 -1.22 -6.97 7.32
CA CYS A 115 -2.11 -8.11 7.08
C CYS A 115 -2.15 -9.09 8.26
N ASP A 116 -1.06 -9.23 9.02
CA ASP A 116 -1.00 -10.06 10.22
C ASP A 116 -1.66 -9.39 11.45
N GLY A 117 -2.24 -8.20 11.28
CA GLY A 117 -2.80 -7.39 12.38
C GLY A 117 -1.72 -6.79 13.29
N ARG A 118 -0.47 -6.79 12.84
CA ARG A 118 0.64 -6.10 13.52
C ARG A 118 0.75 -4.67 12.98
N TRP A 119 1.26 -3.79 13.81
CA TRP A 119 1.55 -2.43 13.34
C TRP A 119 2.77 -2.46 12.42
N PRO A 120 2.70 -1.88 11.20
CA PRO A 120 3.84 -1.77 10.31
C PRO A 120 4.98 -1.00 10.97
N ARG A 121 6.21 -1.31 10.58
CA ARG A 121 7.41 -0.76 11.22
C ARG A 121 7.72 0.65 10.75
N CYS A 122 7.39 0.98 9.50
CA CYS A 122 7.56 2.32 8.97
C CYS A 122 6.45 2.67 7.98
N MET A 123 5.52 3.50 8.42
CA MET A 123 4.56 4.14 7.53
C MET A 123 4.99 5.58 7.35
N VAL A 124 5.32 5.93 6.10
CA VAL A 124 5.53 7.33 5.73
C VAL A 124 4.18 7.88 5.31
N VAL A 125 3.63 8.77 6.15
CA VAL A 125 2.48 9.59 5.80
C VAL A 125 3.03 10.86 5.20
N LEU A 126 2.71 11.13 3.93
CA LEU A 126 3.03 12.41 3.34
C LEU A 126 1.96 13.40 3.77
N ASP A 127 2.36 14.36 4.60
CA ASP A 127 1.48 15.40 5.11
C ASP A 127 1.21 16.41 3.98
N VAL A 128 0.13 16.19 3.25
CA VAL A 128 -0.45 17.16 2.32
C VAL A 128 -1.60 17.82 3.10
N PRO A 129 -1.69 19.16 3.16
CA PRO A 129 -2.54 19.84 4.13
C PRO A 129 -4.03 19.40 4.05
N ASP A 130 -4.57 19.07 5.24
CA ASP A 130 -5.98 19.01 5.66
C ASP A 130 -6.89 17.76 5.51
N ALA A 131 -6.46 16.57 5.03
CA ALA A 131 -7.39 15.41 4.91
C ALA A 131 -7.01 14.10 5.59
N CYS A 132 -5.82 13.96 6.20
CA CYS A 132 -5.42 12.71 6.87
C CYS A 132 -5.37 12.77 8.40
N ILE A 133 -5.83 13.86 9.03
CA ILE A 133 -5.86 13.94 10.50
C ILE A 133 -7.16 13.34 11.03
N ARG A 134 -7.13 12.02 11.30
CA ARG A 134 -7.59 11.39 12.56
C ARG A 134 -7.55 9.86 12.47
N PRO A 135 -6.61 9.18 13.15
CA PRO A 135 -6.98 7.98 13.88
C PRO A 135 -7.90 8.42 15.04
N ARG A 136 -9.07 7.80 15.18
CA ARG A 136 -9.84 7.89 16.43
C ARG A 136 -8.92 7.37 17.55
N SER A 137 -8.44 8.31 18.36
CA SER A 137 -7.64 8.13 19.58
C SER A 137 -6.46 7.15 19.49
N ILE A 138 -5.29 7.67 19.12
CA ILE A 138 -4.03 7.21 19.73
C ILE A 138 -3.58 8.33 20.66
N SER A 139 -3.76 8.10 21.96
CA SER A 139 -3.18 8.92 23.00
C SER A 139 -1.66 8.98 22.80
N LYS A 140 -1.11 10.19 22.87
CA LYS A 140 0.33 10.42 23.05
C LYS A 140 0.80 9.67 24.28
N THR A 141 1.32 8.47 24.08
CA THR A 141 2.32 7.92 24.97
C THR A 141 3.29 7.13 24.10
N CYS A 142 4.44 7.74 23.86
CA CYS A 142 5.68 7.00 23.65
C CYS A 142 5.79 5.96 24.79
N TRP A 143 5.41 4.72 24.52
CA TRP A 143 5.73 3.61 25.42
C TRP A 143 6.95 2.91 24.86
N ASN A 144 8.09 3.20 25.47
CA ASN A 144 9.22 2.30 25.53
C ASN A 144 8.73 0.93 26.01
N ARG A 145 8.65 -0.03 25.09
CA ARG A 145 8.80 -1.46 25.42
C ARG A 145 9.39 -2.19 24.23
N ALA A 146 10.72 -2.13 24.14
CA ALA A 146 11.49 -3.17 23.49
C ALA A 146 11.22 -4.51 24.22
N PRO A 147 11.02 -5.62 23.51
CA PRO A 147 11.01 -6.93 24.16
C PRO A 147 12.43 -7.30 24.60
N ARG A 148 12.54 -7.90 25.78
CA ARG A 148 13.75 -8.64 26.22
C ARG A 148 13.85 -9.95 25.45
#